data_AF-A0A1C6Q2G1-F1
#
_entry.id   AF-A0A1C6Q2G1-F1
#
_cell.length_a   1.000
_cell.length_b   1.000
_cell.length_c   1.000
_cell.angle_alpha   90.00
_cell.angle_beta   90.00
_cell.angle_gamma   90.00
#
_symmetry.space_group_name_H-M   'P 1'
#
loop_
_entity.id
_entity.type
_entity.pdbx_description
1 polymer ?
#
loop_
_entity_poly.entity_id
_entity_poly.type
_entity_poly.pdbx_seq_one_letter_code
_entity_poly.pdbx_strand_id
1 'polypeptide(L)' 'MPLKHPAKLLRHRISTLLPPPLPGMRELEAVRPRVVVIPLQNCDRCDRAFRSRHPGHCRDCRTDLPTAA' A
#
# COMPACT_ATOMS: atom_id res chain seq x y z
N MET A 1 30.18 -26.15 9.25
CA MET A 1 29.90 -26.96 8.05
C MET A 1 28.75 -26.33 7.29
N PRO A 2 28.94 -25.93 6.02
CA PRO A 2 27.89 -25.29 5.22
C PRO A 2 26.77 -26.28 4.88
N LEU A 3 25.53 -25.78 4.82
CA LEU A 3 24.36 -26.57 4.47
C LEU A 3 24.44 -27.01 3.00
N LYS A 4 24.24 -28.31 2.74
CA LYS A 4 24.34 -28.88 1.38
C LYS A 4 23.27 -28.34 0.43
N HIS A 5 22.07 -27.99 0.94
CA HIS A 5 20.94 -27.54 0.13
C HIS A 5 20.16 -26.39 0.79
N PRO A 6 20.72 -25.17 0.85
CA PRO A 6 20.11 -24.04 1.54
C PRO A 6 18.73 -23.66 0.96
N ALA A 7 18.57 -23.69 -0.37
CA ALA A 7 17.29 -23.39 -1.02
C ALA A 7 16.19 -24.40 -0.67
N LYS A 8 16.54 -25.69 -0.56
CA LYS A 8 15.59 -26.75 -0.20
C LYS A 8 15.13 -26.63 1.25
N LEU A 9 16.06 -26.29 2.15
CA LEU A 9 15.75 -25.98 3.54
C LEU A 9 14.79 -24.79 3.64
N LEU A 10 15.06 -23.72 2.90
CA LEU A 10 14.20 -22.53 2.88
C LEU A 10 12.79 -22.86 2.38
N ARG A 11 12.67 -23.60 1.26
CA ARG A 11 11.37 -24.04 0.73
C ARG A 11 10.59 -24.87 1.76
N HIS A 12 11.26 -25.83 2.42
CA HIS A 12 10.62 -26.66 3.44
C HIS A 12 10.11 -25.82 4.60
N ARG A 13 10.91 -24.87 5.11
CA ARG A 13 10.48 -24.01 6.22
C ARG A 13 9.29 -23.15 5.84
N ILE A 14 9.30 -22.54 4.65
CA ILE A 14 8.17 -21.73 4.18
C ILE A 14 6.91 -22.57 4.03
N SER A 15 6.98 -23.79 3.49
CA SER A 15 5.79 -24.61 3.29
C SER A 15 5.26 -25.25 4.56
N THR A 16 6.15 -25.69 5.45
CA THR A 16 5.81 -26.60 6.56
C THR A 16 5.64 -25.87 7.88
N LEU A 17 6.30 -24.72 8.06
CA LEU A 17 6.21 -23.92 9.28
C LEU A 17 5.32 -22.68 9.08
N LEU A 18 4.47 -22.69 8.06
CA LEU A 18 3.49 -21.63 7.88
C LEU A 18 2.46 -21.74 9.02
N PRO A 19 2.13 -20.63 9.71
CA PRO A 19 1.05 -20.65 10.68
C PRO A 19 -0.27 -21.06 10.01
N PRO A 20 -1.19 -21.73 10.74
CA PRO A 20 -2.49 -22.06 10.20
C PRO A 20 -3.20 -20.77 9.73
N PRO A 21 -3.98 -20.84 8.63
CA PRO A 21 -4.68 -19.67 8.12
C PRO A 21 -5.66 -19.15 9.17
N LEU A 22 -5.72 -17.82 9.32
CA LEU A 22 -6.67 -17.20 10.24
C LEU A 22 -8.12 -17.55 9.83
N PRO A 23 -9.03 -17.73 10.80
CA PRO A 23 -10.44 -17.92 10.49
C PRO A 23 -10.97 -16.73 9.69
N GLY A 24 -11.74 -17.01 8.64
CA GLY A 24 -12.34 -16.02 7.74
C GLY A 24 -11.44 -15.46 6.64
N MET A 25 -10.16 -15.86 6.53
CA MET A 25 -9.30 -15.38 5.43
C MET A 25 -9.89 -15.62 4.04
N ARG A 26 -10.55 -16.78 3.83
CA ARG A 26 -11.20 -17.13 2.56
C ARG A 26 -12.44 -16.27 2.27
N GLU A 27 -13.15 -15.83 3.31
CA GLU A 27 -14.27 -14.90 3.16
C GLU A 27 -13.78 -13.47 2.86
N LEU A 28 -12.67 -13.04 3.47
CA LEU A 28 -11.99 -11.77 3.15
C LEU A 28 -11.43 -11.75 1.72
N GLU A 29 -11.04 -12.88 1.14
CA GLU A 29 -10.61 -12.97 -0.27
C GLU A 29 -11.77 -12.64 -1.23
N ALA A 30 -12.99 -13.10 -0.93
CA ALA A 30 -14.18 -12.80 -1.71
C ALA A 30 -14.64 -11.33 -1.55
N VAL A 31 -14.41 -10.76 -0.36
CA VAL A 31 -14.74 -9.36 -0.02
C VAL A 31 -13.48 -8.49 -0.02
N ARG A 32 -12.62 -8.60 -1.04
CA ARG A 32 -11.61 -7.55 -1.26
C ARG A 32 -12.33 -6.39 -1.96
N PRO A 33 -12.76 -5.31 -1.25
CA PRO A 33 -13.14 -4.10 -1.96
C PRO A 33 -11.95 -3.74 -2.84
N ARG A 34 -12.22 -3.42 -4.12
CA ARG A 34 -11.20 -2.90 -5.04
C ARG A 34 -10.38 -1.89 -4.26
N VAL A 35 -9.11 -2.20 -3.99
CA VAL A 35 -8.26 -1.38 -3.14
C VAL A 35 -8.35 0.03 -3.71
N VAL A 36 -8.92 0.96 -2.95
CA VAL A 36 -9.06 2.34 -3.41
C VAL A 36 -7.64 2.92 -3.37
N VAL A 37 -6.95 2.83 -4.50
CA VAL A 37 -5.62 3.42 -4.66
C VAL A 37 -5.81 4.93 -4.70
N ILE A 38 -5.31 5.62 -3.69
CA ILE A 38 -5.21 7.08 -3.68
C ILE A 38 -3.83 7.43 -4.25
N PRO A 39 -3.74 7.92 -5.51
CA PRO A 39 -2.46 8.17 -6.16
C PRO A 39 -1.64 9.22 -5.39
N LEU A 40 -0.32 9.06 -5.46
CA LEU A 40 0.65 10.07 -5.05
C LEU A 40 0.90 11.00 -6.24
N GLN A 41 0.83 12.30 -6.01
CA GLN A 41 1.00 13.33 -7.03
C GLN A 41 1.72 14.54 -6.42
N ASN A 42 2.47 15.29 -7.23
CA ASN A 42 3.12 16.53 -6.81
C ASN A 42 2.21 17.73 -7.07
N CYS A 43 2.31 18.75 -6.23
CA CYS A 43 1.56 20.00 -6.38
C CYS A 43 2.21 20.90 -7.44
N ASP A 44 1.45 21.36 -8.43
CA ASP A 44 1.98 22.23 -9.50
C ASP A 44 2.50 23.59 -9.01
N ARG A 45 2.16 24.02 -7.79
CA ARG A 45 2.53 25.34 -7.24
C ARG A 45 3.76 25.33 -6.34
N CYS A 46 3.99 24.23 -5.61
CA CYS A 46 5.05 24.15 -4.61
C CYS A 46 5.83 22.82 -4.64
N ASP A 47 5.57 21.98 -5.63
CA ASP A 47 6.17 20.65 -5.83
C ASP A 47 6.05 19.69 -4.62
N ARG A 48 5.16 20.01 -3.67
CA ARG A 48 4.91 19.16 -2.50
C ARG A 48 4.17 17.90 -2.92
N ALA A 49 4.73 16.74 -2.60
CA ALA A 49 4.07 15.45 -2.78
C ALA A 49 2.86 15.31 -1.84
N PHE A 50 1.72 14.89 -2.37
CA PHE A 50 0.48 14.64 -1.63
C PHE A 50 -0.36 13.52 -2.26
N ARG A 51 -1.32 12.98 -1.50
CA ARG A 51 -2.25 11.94 -1.96
C ARG A 51 -3.66 12.50 -2.13
N SER A 52 -4.26 12.30 -3.31
CA SER A 52 -5.63 12.74 -3.61
C SER A 52 -6.29 11.80 -4.62
N ARG A 53 -7.63 11.71 -4.61
CA ARG A 53 -8.38 10.97 -5.64
C ARG A 53 -8.42 11.72 -6.98
N HIS A 54 -8.32 13.04 -6.93
CA HIS A 54 -8.38 13.92 -8.10
C HIS A 54 -7.13 14.78 -8.19
N PRO A 55 -6.68 15.12 -9.41
CA PRO A 55 -5.67 16.15 -9.65
C PRO A 55 -6.02 17.46 -8.91
N GLY A 56 -5.01 18.19 -8.45
CA GLY A 56 -5.24 19.45 -7.74
C GLY A 56 -4.00 19.96 -7.00
N HIS A 57 -4.24 20.86 -6.05
CA HIS A 57 -3.18 21.43 -5.22
C HIS A 57 -3.12 20.78 -3.83
N CYS A 58 -1.95 20.84 -3.21
CA CYS A 58 -1.76 20.36 -1.84
C CYS A 58 -2.62 21.19 -0.86
N ARG A 59 -2.80 20.67 0.37
CA ARG A 59 -3.63 21.31 1.39
C ARG A 59 -3.24 22.77 1.65
N ASP A 60 -1.94 23.06 1.70
CA ASP A 60 -1.44 24.40 2.00
C ASP A 60 -1.82 25.36 0.85
N CYS A 61 -1.46 25.01 -0.39
CA CYS A 61 -1.80 25.82 -1.56
C CYS A 61 -3.31 25.98 -1.81
N ARG A 62 -4.14 25.04 -1.35
CA ARG A 62 -5.62 25.16 -1.37
C ARG A 62 -6.14 26.14 -0.31
N THR A 63 -5.45 26.24 0.82
CA THR A 63 -5.82 27.13 1.93
C THR A 63 -5.28 28.55 1.70
N ASP A 64 -4.19 28.67 0.93
CA ASP A 64 -3.60 29.93 0.47
C ASP A 64 -4.32 30.54 -0.75
N LEU A 65 -5.40 29.92 -1.24
CA LEU A 65 -6.30 30.60 -2.16
C LEU A 65 -7.00 31.70 -1.34
N PRO A 66 -6.80 33.00 -1.65
CA PRO A 66 -7.55 34.03 -0.98
C PRO A 66 -9.03 33.71 -1.19
N THR A 67 -9.78 33.57 -0.10
CA THR A 67 -11.24 33.53 -0.13
C THR A 67 -11.70 34.72 -0.98
N ALA A 68 -12.11 34.44 -2.22
CA ALA A 68 -12.71 35.46 -3.07
C ALA A 68 -14.01 35.92 -2.37
N ALA A 69 -14.10 37.23 -2.18
CA ALA A 69 -15.16 37.93 -1.46
C ALA A 69 -16.54 37.80 -2.11
#